data_AF-A0A924SJ70-F1
#
_entry.id   AF-A0A924SJ70-F1
#
_cell.length_a   1.000
_cell.length_b   1.000
_cell.length_c   1.000
_cell.angle_alpha   90.00
_cell.angle_beta   90.00
_cell.angle_gamma   90.00
#
_symmetry.space_group_name_H-M   'P 1'
#
loop_
_entity.id
_entity.type
_entity.pdbx_description
1 polymer ?
#
loop_
_entity_poly.entity_id
_entity_poly.type
_entity_poly.pdbx_seq_one_letter_code
_entity_poly.pdbx_strand_id
1 'polypeptide(L)'
;VVDEENLAIAIGRSGQYVRLAAELTGWKINIMTAEESENKSAVQTAAVRALFMEKLDVDQEVADILVEEGFASLEEIAYVPISEMLDIESFDEDTVNELRTRARDALVTEAIASEEGLEGMDEQLVNLEGMDRNTAGKLGLAGIKNVEAFAALAYDEFGAILALSSERARDLIKNEFNDVTDDEMKLVDSKYDDRAKALQAKAWSLAEVAKA
;
A
#
# COMPACT_ATOMS: atom_id res chain seq x y z
N VAL A 1 -20.88 -4.09 -2.75
CA VAL A 1 -20.87 -5.21 -3.71
C VAL A 1 -22.27 -5.35 -4.27
N VAL A 2 -22.40 -5.52 -5.58
CA VAL A 2 -23.68 -5.70 -6.27
C VAL A 2 -23.58 -6.86 -7.26
N ASP A 3 -24.71 -7.46 -7.60
CA ASP A 3 -24.75 -8.46 -8.68
C ASP A 3 -24.38 -7.80 -10.01
N GLU A 4 -23.76 -8.56 -10.91
CA GLU A 4 -23.33 -8.07 -12.22
C GLU A 4 -24.48 -7.43 -13.01
N GLU A 5 -25.66 -8.05 -12.97
CA GLU A 5 -26.89 -7.55 -13.62
C GLU A 5 -27.33 -6.17 -13.08
N ASN A 6 -26.98 -5.88 -11.83
CA ASN A 6 -27.35 -4.66 -11.12
C ASN A 6 -26.24 -3.61 -11.13
N LEU A 7 -25.03 -3.93 -11.61
CA LEU A 7 -23.88 -3.03 -11.62
C LEU A 7 -24.17 -1.73 -12.37
N ALA A 8 -24.70 -1.84 -13.59
CA ALA A 8 -25.05 -0.68 -14.42
C ALA A 8 -26.15 0.19 -13.78
N ILE A 9 -27.11 -0.44 -13.10
CA ILE A 9 -28.20 0.24 -12.40
C ILE A 9 -27.65 0.96 -11.16
N ALA A 10 -26.79 0.31 -10.39
CA ALA A 10 -26.20 0.85 -9.17
C ALA A 10 -25.26 2.03 -9.44
N ILE A 11 -24.51 1.99 -10.55
CA ILE A 11 -23.67 3.11 -10.97
C ILE A 11 -24.54 4.28 -11.48
N GLY A 12 -25.60 3.96 -12.23
CA GLY A 12 -26.44 4.94 -12.91
C GLY A 12 -25.75 5.58 -14.12
N ARG A 13 -26.51 6.35 -14.91
CA ARG A 13 -25.96 7.00 -16.12
C ARG A 13 -24.83 7.96 -15.75
N SER A 14 -23.64 7.76 -16.32
CA SER A 14 -22.45 8.56 -16.01
C SER A 14 -22.10 8.61 -14.51
N GLY A 15 -22.38 7.54 -13.75
CA GLY A 15 -22.06 7.47 -12.32
C GLY A 15 -22.89 8.39 -11.43
N GLN A 16 -24.05 8.86 -11.90
CA GLN A 16 -24.85 9.87 -11.20
C GLN A 16 -25.33 9.38 -9.83
N TYR A 17 -25.69 8.10 -9.70
CA TYR A 17 -26.18 7.55 -8.45
C TYR A 17 -25.06 7.37 -7.42
N VAL A 18 -23.88 6.93 -7.86
CA VAL A 18 -22.70 6.84 -6.99
C VAL A 18 -22.27 8.21 -6.48
N ARG A 19 -22.24 9.22 -7.37
CA ARG A 19 -21.91 10.60 -6.98
C ARG A 19 -22.91 11.17 -5.99
N LEU A 20 -24.21 11.02 -6.25
CA LEU A 20 -25.24 11.51 -5.34
C LEU A 20 -25.18 10.80 -3.98
N ALA A 21 -24.99 9.48 -3.97
CA ALA A 21 -24.86 8.73 -2.73
C ALA A 21 -23.60 9.13 -1.95
N ALA A 22 -22.49 9.40 -2.64
CA ALA A 22 -21.27 9.89 -2.02
C ALA A 22 -21.44 11.30 -1.43
N GLU A 23 -22.14 12.20 -2.13
CA GLU A 23 -22.47 13.54 -1.61
C GLU A 23 -23.41 13.48 -0.40
N LEU A 24 -24.40 12.58 -0.42
CA LEU A 24 -25.39 12.44 0.67
C LEU A 24 -24.81 11.80 1.92
N THR A 25 -23.92 10.82 1.76
CA THR A 25 -23.30 10.10 2.89
C THR A 25 -22.04 10.81 3.38
N GLY A 26 -21.41 11.63 2.54
CA GLY A 26 -20.07 12.16 2.76
C GLY A 26 -18.98 11.09 2.63
N TRP A 27 -19.31 9.87 2.22
CA TRP A 27 -18.39 8.75 2.08
C TRP A 27 -18.08 8.52 0.60
N LYS A 28 -16.83 8.18 0.28
CA LYS A 28 -16.50 7.78 -1.08
C LYS A 28 -16.96 6.35 -1.33
N ILE A 29 -17.88 6.16 -2.27
CA ILE A 29 -18.49 4.86 -2.55
C ILE A 29 -17.83 4.22 -3.77
N ASN A 30 -17.22 3.05 -3.57
CA ASN A 30 -16.71 2.20 -4.63
C ASN A 30 -17.66 1.03 -4.86
N ILE A 31 -18.21 0.91 -6.07
CA ILE A 31 -19.08 -0.19 -6.48
C ILE A 31 -18.26 -1.19 -7.27
N MET A 32 -18.41 -2.47 -6.95
CA MET A 32 -17.77 -3.59 -7.62
C MET A 32 -18.71 -4.79 -7.61
N THR A 33 -18.53 -5.71 -8.56
CA THR A 33 -19.24 -6.99 -8.60
C THR A 33 -18.77 -7.91 -7.48
N ALA A 34 -19.50 -9.02 -7.26
CA ALA A 34 -19.07 -10.06 -6.32
C ALA A 34 -17.70 -10.64 -6.71
N GLU A 35 -17.51 -10.97 -7.99
CA GLU A 35 -16.25 -11.50 -8.52
C GLU A 35 -15.09 -10.49 -8.37
N GLU A 36 -15.31 -9.22 -8.68
CA GLU A 36 -14.30 -8.17 -8.48
C GLU A 36 -13.93 -8.01 -7.00
N SER A 37 -14.91 -8.12 -6.10
CA SER A 37 -14.69 -8.06 -4.66
C SER A 37 -13.86 -9.24 -4.14
N GLU A 38 -14.17 -10.46 -4.60
CA GLU A 38 -13.43 -11.68 -4.24
C GLU A 38 -11.99 -11.61 -4.76
N ASN A 39 -11.81 -11.23 -6.03
CA ASN A 39 -10.48 -11.05 -6.61
C ASN A 39 -9.66 -10.01 -5.86
N LYS A 40 -10.27 -8.87 -5.51
CA LYS A 40 -9.60 -7.82 -4.73
C LYS A 40 -9.21 -8.33 -3.34
N SER A 41 -10.09 -9.07 -2.67
CA SER A 41 -9.78 -9.67 -1.36
C SER A 41 -8.62 -10.65 -1.47
N ALA A 42 -8.63 -11.53 -2.48
CA ALA A 42 -7.57 -12.51 -2.68
C ALA A 42 -6.20 -11.85 -2.91
N VAL A 43 -6.14 -10.79 -3.72
CA VAL A 43 -4.91 -10.01 -3.93
C VAL A 43 -4.43 -9.37 -2.62
N GLN A 44 -5.33 -8.83 -1.80
CA GLN A 44 -4.98 -8.24 -0.51
C GLN A 44 -4.44 -9.29 0.46
N THR A 45 -5.11 -10.44 0.59
CA THR A 45 -4.67 -11.57 1.40
C THR A 45 -3.28 -12.06 0.97
N ALA A 46 -3.04 -12.21 -0.34
CA ALA A 46 -1.73 -12.61 -0.86
C ALA A 46 -0.63 -11.57 -0.55
N ALA A 47 -0.95 -10.27 -0.65
CA ALA A 47 -0.04 -9.18 -0.30
C ALA A 47 0.37 -9.22 1.18
N VAL A 48 -0.61 -9.39 2.08
CA VAL A 48 -0.38 -9.44 3.52
C VAL A 48 0.42 -10.68 3.91
N ARG A 49 0.10 -11.82 3.30
CA ARG A 49 0.85 -13.07 3.48
C ARG A 49 2.32 -12.89 3.10
N ALA A 50 2.60 -12.32 1.91
CA ALA A 50 3.96 -12.04 1.46
C ALA A 50 4.69 -11.07 2.41
N LEU A 51 4.00 -10.04 2.91
CA LEU A 51 4.54 -9.11 3.90
C LEU A 51 4.96 -9.83 5.18
N PHE A 52 4.11 -10.71 5.72
CA PHE A 52 4.44 -11.45 6.94
C PHE A 52 5.60 -12.41 6.74
N MET A 53 5.63 -13.17 5.64
CA MET A 53 6.76 -14.04 5.32
C MET A 53 8.08 -13.27 5.22
N GLU A 54 8.08 -12.12 4.54
CA GLU A 54 9.29 -11.31 4.36
C GLU A 54 9.74 -10.62 5.65
N LYS A 55 8.82 -9.98 6.38
CA LYS A 55 9.15 -9.09 7.50
C LYS A 55 9.24 -9.79 8.84
N LEU A 56 8.50 -10.89 9.03
CA LEU A 56 8.54 -11.68 10.25
C LEU A 56 9.43 -12.91 10.12
N ASP A 57 9.97 -13.20 8.94
CA ASP A 57 10.79 -14.40 8.67
C ASP A 57 10.06 -15.69 9.10
N VAL A 58 8.82 -15.83 8.64
CA VAL A 58 7.95 -16.97 8.92
C VAL A 58 7.66 -17.74 7.64
N ASP A 59 7.29 -19.01 7.80
CA ASP A 59 6.81 -19.81 6.68
C ASP A 59 5.39 -19.39 6.25
N GLN A 60 4.96 -19.96 5.13
CA GLN A 60 3.65 -19.68 4.57
C GLN A 60 2.52 -20.15 5.49
N GLU A 61 2.69 -21.24 6.24
CA GLU A 61 1.66 -21.78 7.12
C GLU A 61 1.35 -20.81 8.27
N VAL A 62 2.39 -20.28 8.91
CA VAL A 62 2.24 -19.27 9.97
C VAL A 62 1.67 -17.96 9.43
N ALA A 63 2.09 -17.52 8.23
CA ALA A 63 1.54 -16.33 7.60
C ALA A 63 0.05 -16.49 7.25
N ASP A 64 -0.36 -17.68 6.81
CA ASP A 64 -1.75 -17.98 6.46
C ASP A 64 -2.65 -17.94 7.69
N ILE A 65 -2.21 -18.52 8.81
CA ILE A 65 -2.92 -18.46 10.09
C ILE A 65 -3.13 -17.00 10.52
N LEU A 66 -2.09 -16.16 10.46
CA LEU A 66 -2.21 -14.74 10.83
C LEU A 66 -3.24 -14.00 9.96
N VAL A 67 -3.29 -14.28 8.65
CA VAL A 67 -4.25 -13.64 7.76
C VAL A 67 -5.68 -14.16 7.99
N GLU A 68 -5.85 -15.45 8.29
CA GLU A 68 -7.15 -16.05 8.61
C GLU A 68 -7.74 -15.51 9.92
N GLU A 69 -6.89 -15.24 10.91
CA GLU A 69 -7.27 -14.57 12.16
C GLU A 69 -7.53 -13.06 11.98
N GLY A 70 -7.31 -12.53 10.77
CA GLY A 70 -7.67 -11.17 10.39
C GLY A 70 -6.57 -10.12 10.59
N PHE A 71 -5.33 -10.52 10.86
CA PHE A 71 -4.22 -9.58 10.89
C PHE A 71 -3.89 -9.08 9.47
N ALA A 72 -3.82 -7.76 9.30
CA ALA A 72 -3.57 -7.11 8.02
C ALA A 72 -2.27 -6.29 8.01
N SER A 73 -1.62 -6.11 9.17
CA SER A 73 -0.45 -5.24 9.32
C SER A 73 0.52 -5.69 10.41
N LEU A 74 1.78 -5.22 10.33
CA LEU A 74 2.80 -5.48 11.35
C LEU A 74 2.50 -4.75 12.65
N GLU A 75 1.84 -3.60 12.58
CA GLU A 75 1.41 -2.82 13.73
C GLU A 75 0.40 -3.56 14.59
N GLU A 76 -0.58 -4.22 13.96
CA GLU A 76 -1.54 -5.06 14.68
C GLU A 76 -0.80 -6.16 15.45
N ILE A 77 0.11 -6.89 14.79
CA ILE A 77 0.90 -7.93 15.45
C ILE A 77 1.74 -7.34 16.60
N ALA A 78 2.43 -6.22 16.39
CA ALA A 78 3.31 -5.62 17.39
C ALA A 78 2.57 -5.11 18.64
N TYR A 79 1.33 -4.64 18.51
CA TYR A 79 0.64 -3.83 19.52
C TYR A 79 -0.70 -4.38 20.02
N VAL A 80 -1.33 -5.34 19.36
CA VAL A 80 -2.54 -6.03 19.84
C VAL A 80 -2.27 -6.67 21.23
N PRO A 81 -3.26 -6.74 22.14
CA PRO A 81 -3.11 -7.44 23.42
C PRO A 81 -2.61 -8.88 23.24
N ILE A 82 -1.65 -9.31 24.08
CA ILE A 82 -1.07 -10.65 23.94
C ILE A 82 -2.12 -11.76 24.08
N SER A 83 -3.18 -11.52 24.85
CA SER A 83 -4.30 -12.45 25.01
C SER A 83 -5.00 -12.75 23.69
N GLU A 84 -5.18 -11.75 22.82
CA GLU A 84 -5.86 -11.96 21.52
C GLU A 84 -5.00 -12.81 20.58
N MET A 85 -3.67 -12.68 20.67
CA MET A 85 -2.76 -13.54 19.91
C MET A 85 -2.63 -14.96 20.49
N LEU A 86 -2.80 -15.11 21.81
CA LEU A 86 -2.79 -16.40 22.50
C LEU A 86 -4.09 -17.18 22.30
N ASP A 87 -5.17 -16.53 21.87
CA ASP A 87 -6.43 -17.20 21.51
C ASP A 87 -6.30 -17.99 20.20
N ILE A 88 -5.26 -17.74 19.41
CA ILE A 88 -4.93 -18.49 18.18
C ILE A 88 -4.42 -19.88 18.60
N GLU A 89 -5.21 -20.92 18.36
CA GLU A 89 -4.91 -22.31 18.82
C GLU A 89 -3.54 -22.84 18.37
N SER A 90 -3.02 -22.30 17.27
CA SER A 90 -1.75 -22.73 16.67
C SER A 90 -0.50 -22.08 17.28
N PHE A 91 -0.64 -21.07 18.14
CA PHE A 91 0.50 -20.34 18.72
C PHE A 91 0.61 -20.52 20.24
N ASP A 92 1.84 -20.69 20.71
CA ASP A 92 2.17 -20.64 22.13
C ASP A 92 2.72 -19.26 22.54
N GLU A 93 2.87 -19.05 23.85
CA GLU A 93 3.34 -17.76 24.40
C GLU A 93 4.74 -17.38 23.91
N ASP A 94 5.62 -18.35 23.70
CA ASP A 94 6.97 -18.11 23.20
C ASP A 94 6.91 -17.64 21.73
N THR A 95 6.13 -18.31 20.89
CA THR A 95 5.92 -17.96 19.48
C THR A 95 5.28 -16.58 19.33
N VAL A 96 4.24 -16.28 20.12
CA VAL A 96 3.59 -14.96 20.10
C VAL A 96 4.59 -13.86 20.47
N ASN A 97 5.37 -14.05 21.54
CA ASN A 97 6.37 -13.06 21.95
C ASN A 97 7.46 -12.87 20.89
N GLU A 98 7.87 -13.95 20.21
CA GLU A 98 8.82 -13.88 19.11
C GLU A 98 8.27 -13.11 17.91
N LEU A 99 7.07 -13.44 17.43
CA LEU A 99 6.40 -12.74 16.33
C LEU A 99 6.27 -11.25 16.62
N ARG A 100 5.87 -10.90 17.85
CA ARG A 100 5.77 -9.50 18.28
C ARG A 100 7.11 -8.77 18.28
N THR A 101 8.16 -9.45 18.71
CA THR A 101 9.51 -8.87 18.73
C THR A 101 9.98 -8.61 17.31
N ARG A 102 9.86 -9.60 16.41
CA ARG A 102 10.21 -9.45 15.00
C ARG A 102 9.38 -8.37 14.31
N ALA A 103 8.08 -8.28 14.59
CA ALA A 103 7.23 -7.22 14.06
C ALA A 103 7.72 -5.82 14.48
N ARG A 104 8.10 -5.66 15.76
CA ARG A 104 8.65 -4.38 16.26
C ARG A 104 10.00 -4.07 15.64
N ASP A 105 10.88 -5.06 15.52
CA ASP A 105 12.20 -4.88 14.91
C ASP A 105 12.07 -4.50 13.42
N ALA A 106 11.13 -5.11 12.70
CA ALA A 106 10.80 -4.76 11.32
C ALA A 106 10.30 -3.32 11.20
N LEU A 107 9.38 -2.89 12.08
CA LEU A 107 8.87 -1.52 12.10
C LEU A 107 9.96 -0.49 12.43
N VAL A 108 10.86 -0.82 13.36
CA VAL A 108 12.02 0.05 13.68
C VAL A 108 12.95 0.16 12.48
N THR A 109 13.24 -0.96 11.82
CA THR A 109 14.08 -0.99 10.62
C THR A 109 13.46 -0.17 9.48
N GLU A 110 12.15 -0.29 9.27
CA GLU A 110 11.43 0.51 8.27
C GLU A 110 11.44 2.00 8.62
N ALA A 111 11.28 2.36 9.90
CA ALA A 111 11.36 3.75 10.33
C ALA A 111 12.75 4.35 10.09
N ILE A 112 13.82 3.60 10.37
CA ILE A 112 15.20 4.01 10.09
C ILE A 112 15.40 4.19 8.59
N ALA A 113 15.01 3.20 7.78
CA ALA A 113 15.14 3.27 6.33
C ALA A 113 14.34 4.45 5.75
N SER A 114 13.16 4.73 6.31
CA SER A 114 12.37 5.90 5.93
C SER A 114 13.07 7.22 6.28
N GLU A 115 13.77 7.29 7.42
CA GLU A 115 14.56 8.46 7.81
C GLU A 115 15.80 8.65 6.91
N GLU A 116 16.51 7.57 6.58
CA GLU A 116 17.61 7.59 5.62
C GLU A 116 17.15 8.00 4.22
N GLY A 117 15.97 7.54 3.79
CA GLY A 117 15.36 7.94 2.52
C GLY A 117 15.11 9.44 2.43
N LEU A 118 14.72 10.07 3.54
CA LEU A 118 14.49 11.52 3.61
C LEU A 118 15.78 12.34 3.49
N GLU A 119 16.96 11.74 3.70
CA GLU A 119 18.22 12.46 3.67
C GLU A 119 18.50 13.06 2.28
N GLY A 120 18.66 14.38 2.25
CA GLY A 120 18.91 15.13 1.01
C GLY A 120 17.70 15.23 0.07
N MET A 121 16.48 14.95 0.56
CA MET A 121 15.25 15.29 -0.16
C MET A 121 14.95 16.78 -0.04
N ASP A 122 14.38 17.35 -1.10
CA ASP A 122 13.96 18.75 -1.11
C ASP A 122 12.80 18.98 -0.14
N GLU A 123 12.88 20.07 0.62
CA GLU A 123 11.84 20.46 1.58
C GLU A 123 10.47 20.64 0.92
N GLN A 124 10.43 21.01 -0.37
CA GLN A 124 9.18 21.14 -1.13
C GLN A 124 8.49 19.78 -1.35
N LEU A 125 9.25 18.71 -1.54
CA LEU A 125 8.71 17.36 -1.71
C LEU A 125 8.28 16.78 -0.35
N VAL A 126 9.09 16.99 0.69
CA VAL A 126 8.78 16.50 2.05
C VAL A 126 7.53 17.19 2.61
N ASN A 127 7.37 18.49 2.39
CA ASN A 127 6.21 19.27 2.86
C ASN A 127 5.04 19.28 1.87
N LEU A 128 5.05 18.40 0.85
CA LEU A 128 3.96 18.31 -0.10
C LEU A 128 2.66 17.89 0.60
N GLU A 129 1.58 18.63 0.37
CA GLU A 129 0.32 18.41 1.08
C GLU A 129 -0.29 17.02 0.76
N GLY A 130 -0.32 16.14 1.76
CA GLY A 130 -0.77 14.74 1.63
C GLY A 130 0.36 13.71 1.62
N MET A 131 1.60 14.18 1.55
CA MET A 131 2.80 13.36 1.74
C MET A 131 2.89 12.89 3.19
N ASP A 132 3.06 11.59 3.40
CA ASP A 132 3.46 11.05 4.70
C ASP A 132 4.94 10.69 4.70
N ARG A 133 5.50 10.54 5.91
CA ARG A 133 6.94 10.24 6.08
C ARG A 133 7.34 8.92 5.43
N ASN A 134 6.50 7.89 5.52
CA ASN A 134 6.79 6.57 4.96
C ASN A 134 6.91 6.63 3.43
N THR A 135 5.94 7.27 2.77
CA THR A 135 5.91 7.48 1.33
C THR A 135 7.07 8.34 0.87
N ALA A 136 7.38 9.42 1.59
CA ALA A 136 8.54 10.25 1.29
C ALA A 136 9.85 9.48 1.44
N GLY A 137 10.00 8.68 2.50
CA GLY A 137 11.14 7.78 2.70
C GLY A 137 11.29 6.78 1.54
N LYS A 138 10.20 6.11 1.15
CA LYS A 138 10.18 5.17 0.01
C LYS A 138 10.58 5.84 -1.31
N LEU A 139 10.09 7.06 -1.58
CA LEU A 139 10.50 7.86 -2.73
C LEU A 139 12.00 8.16 -2.70
N GLY A 140 12.50 8.63 -1.55
CA GLY A 140 13.91 8.95 -1.38
C GLY A 140 14.83 7.73 -1.52
N LEU A 141 14.45 6.58 -0.94
CA LEU A 141 15.12 5.29 -1.12
C LEU A 141 15.06 4.80 -2.56
N ALA A 142 14.01 5.13 -3.31
CA ALA A 142 13.95 4.87 -4.75
C ALA A 142 14.84 5.82 -5.57
N GLY A 143 15.36 6.90 -4.96
CA GLY A 143 16.21 7.91 -5.62
C GLY A 143 15.44 9.15 -6.09
N ILE A 144 14.17 9.27 -5.73
CA ILE A 144 13.29 10.38 -6.11
C ILE A 144 13.33 11.41 -4.99
N LYS A 145 14.17 12.44 -5.15
CA LYS A 145 14.48 13.40 -4.08
C LYS A 145 13.86 14.80 -4.24
N ASN A 146 13.27 15.11 -5.40
CA ASN A 146 12.70 16.42 -5.68
C ASN A 146 11.33 16.31 -6.37
N VAL A 147 10.58 17.42 -6.36
CA VAL A 147 9.22 17.47 -6.89
C VAL A 147 9.19 17.18 -8.39
N GLU A 148 10.21 17.61 -9.14
CA GLU A 148 10.28 17.35 -10.59
C GLU A 148 10.42 15.85 -10.90
N ALA A 149 11.32 15.16 -10.21
CA ALA A 149 11.52 13.72 -10.35
C ALA A 149 10.26 12.96 -9.92
N PHE A 150 9.60 13.39 -8.85
CA PHE A 150 8.35 12.77 -8.40
C PHE A 150 7.21 13.00 -9.41
N ALA A 151 7.08 14.19 -9.95
CA ALA A 151 6.10 14.52 -10.98
C ALA A 151 6.34 13.83 -12.33
N ALA A 152 7.59 13.42 -12.60
CA ALA A 152 7.95 12.71 -13.82
C ALA A 152 7.65 11.20 -13.76
N LEU A 153 7.37 10.64 -12.58
CA LEU A 153 7.05 9.23 -12.44
C LEU A 153 5.77 8.86 -13.21
N ALA A 154 5.75 7.68 -13.80
CA ALA A 154 4.53 7.05 -14.28
C ALA A 154 3.66 6.54 -13.11
N TYR A 155 2.41 6.17 -13.39
CA TYR A 155 1.50 5.66 -12.36
C TYR A 155 1.97 4.31 -11.81
N ASP A 156 2.50 3.47 -12.70
CA ASP A 156 3.08 2.15 -12.47
C ASP A 156 4.34 2.26 -11.62
N GLU A 157 5.20 3.24 -11.93
CA GLU A 157 6.42 3.53 -11.18
C GLU A 157 6.11 3.96 -9.75
N PHE A 158 5.19 4.89 -9.57
CA PHE A 158 4.81 5.31 -8.23
C PHE A 158 4.09 4.19 -7.46
N GLY A 159 3.21 3.44 -8.12
CA GLY A 159 2.57 2.26 -7.52
C GLY A 159 3.60 1.22 -7.08
N ALA A 160 4.65 0.97 -7.86
CA ALA A 160 5.74 0.06 -7.48
C ALA A 160 6.52 0.53 -6.26
N ILE A 161 6.82 1.83 -6.17
CA ILE A 161 7.47 2.42 -4.98
C ILE A 161 6.60 2.24 -3.73
N LEU A 162 5.27 2.30 -3.86
CA LEU A 162 4.35 2.11 -2.74
C LEU A 162 4.18 0.64 -2.35
N ALA A 163 4.16 -0.27 -3.34
CA ALA A 163 3.78 -1.66 -3.18
C ALA A 163 4.95 -2.61 -2.87
N LEU A 164 6.13 -2.35 -3.42
CA LEU A 164 7.27 -3.27 -3.42
C LEU A 164 8.41 -2.76 -2.53
N SER A 165 9.41 -3.61 -2.32
CA SER A 165 10.65 -3.19 -1.67
C SER A 165 11.34 -2.10 -2.48
N SER A 166 12.07 -1.19 -1.81
CA SER A 166 12.74 -0.08 -2.49
C SER A 166 13.77 -0.55 -3.52
N GLU A 167 14.40 -1.71 -3.30
CA GLU A 167 15.31 -2.34 -4.27
C GLU A 167 14.55 -2.83 -5.50
N ARG A 168 13.46 -3.60 -5.30
CA ARG A 168 12.67 -4.13 -6.42
C ARG A 168 12.00 -3.03 -7.24
N ALA A 169 11.47 -2.00 -6.58
CA ALA A 169 10.88 -0.85 -7.26
C ALA A 169 11.92 -0.13 -8.14
N ARG A 170 13.15 0.06 -7.64
CA ARG A 170 14.25 0.65 -8.42
C ARG A 170 14.63 -0.18 -9.64
N ASP A 171 14.70 -1.49 -9.47
CA ASP A 171 15.04 -2.40 -10.56
C ASP A 171 13.98 -2.38 -11.65
N LEU A 172 12.70 -2.39 -11.29
CA LEU A 172 11.59 -2.28 -12.24
C LEU A 172 11.59 -0.94 -12.98
N ILE A 173 11.80 0.17 -12.27
CA ILE A 173 11.89 1.51 -12.89
C ILE A 173 13.07 1.54 -13.89
N LYS A 174 14.24 1.01 -13.49
CA LYS A 174 15.43 1.00 -14.35
C LYS A 174 15.29 0.10 -15.58
N ASN A 175 14.59 -1.02 -15.43
CA ASN A 175 14.37 -1.98 -16.50
C ASN A 175 13.06 -1.73 -17.27
N GLU A 176 12.40 -0.58 -17.07
CA GLU A 176 11.14 -0.21 -17.76
C GLU A 176 10.05 -1.29 -17.61
N PHE A 177 9.96 -1.92 -16.43
CA PHE A 177 8.97 -2.96 -16.10
C PHE A 177 9.00 -4.21 -16.99
N ASN A 178 10.12 -4.47 -17.69
CA ASN A 178 10.23 -5.62 -18.60
C ASN A 178 10.10 -7.00 -17.92
N ASP A 179 10.40 -7.09 -16.63
CA ASP A 179 10.37 -8.32 -15.82
C ASP A 179 9.35 -8.27 -14.67
N VAL A 180 8.35 -7.39 -14.77
CA VAL A 180 7.24 -7.37 -13.81
C VAL A 180 6.39 -8.62 -13.95
N THR A 181 6.05 -9.23 -12.82
CA THR A 181 5.12 -10.37 -12.79
C THR A 181 3.68 -9.91 -12.70
N ASP A 182 2.73 -10.77 -13.14
CA ASP A 182 1.29 -10.46 -13.05
C ASP A 182 0.84 -10.16 -11.61
N ASP A 183 1.44 -10.83 -10.63
CA ASP A 183 1.10 -10.61 -9.22
C ASP A 183 1.69 -9.31 -8.68
N GLU A 184 2.92 -8.96 -9.06
CA GLU A 184 3.48 -7.64 -8.75
C GLU A 184 2.65 -6.51 -9.36
N MET A 185 2.20 -6.66 -10.61
CA MET A 185 1.38 -5.64 -11.27
C MET A 185 0.03 -5.44 -10.55
N LYS A 186 -0.61 -6.52 -10.08
CA LYS A 186 -1.84 -6.40 -9.26
C LYS A 186 -1.58 -5.66 -7.96
N LEU A 187 -0.42 -5.88 -7.32
CA LEU A 187 -0.04 -5.16 -6.10
C LEU A 187 0.18 -3.68 -6.38
N VAL A 188 0.92 -3.35 -7.45
CA VAL A 188 1.16 -1.98 -7.93
C VAL A 188 -0.16 -1.25 -8.14
N ASP A 189 -1.08 -1.85 -8.88
CA ASP A 189 -2.40 -1.26 -9.17
C ASP A 189 -3.24 -1.10 -7.90
N SER A 190 -3.15 -2.04 -6.95
CA SER A 190 -3.88 -1.96 -5.69
C SER A 190 -3.41 -0.82 -4.79
N LYS A 191 -2.13 -0.45 -4.87
CA LYS A 191 -1.50 0.58 -4.04
C LYS A 191 -1.49 1.95 -4.71
N TYR A 192 -1.62 2.03 -6.03
CA TYR A 192 -1.90 3.27 -6.74
C TYR A 192 -3.37 3.70 -6.59
N ASP A 193 -3.73 3.94 -5.33
CA ASP A 193 -5.06 4.33 -4.92
C ASP A 193 -5.36 5.82 -5.20
N ASP A 194 -6.52 6.28 -4.76
CA ASP A 194 -6.91 7.68 -4.96
C ASP A 194 -6.05 8.68 -4.19
N ARG A 195 -5.45 8.26 -3.08
CA ARG A 195 -4.53 9.10 -2.31
C ARG A 195 -3.23 9.26 -3.09
N ALA A 196 -2.68 8.18 -3.63
CA ALA A 196 -1.51 8.20 -4.49
C ALA A 196 -1.74 9.09 -5.72
N LYS A 197 -2.90 8.94 -6.40
CA LYS A 197 -3.30 9.79 -7.53
C LYS A 197 -3.37 11.27 -7.16
N ALA A 198 -4.01 11.59 -6.03
CA ALA A 198 -4.11 12.97 -5.57
C ALA A 198 -2.74 13.58 -5.24
N LEU A 199 -1.85 12.79 -4.64
CA LEU A 199 -0.50 13.22 -4.29
C LEU A 199 0.34 13.50 -5.55
N GLN A 200 0.32 12.60 -6.53
CA GLN A 200 1.04 12.78 -7.79
C GLN A 200 0.49 13.95 -8.61
N ALA A 201 -0.84 14.14 -8.64
CA ALA A 201 -1.46 15.29 -9.31
C ALA A 201 -1.03 16.63 -8.71
N LYS A 202 -0.83 16.72 -7.39
CA LYS A 202 -0.31 17.92 -6.72
C LYS A 202 1.17 18.15 -7.03
N ALA A 203 1.97 17.09 -7.11
CA ALA A 203 3.35 17.22 -7.54
C ALA A 203 3.45 17.75 -8.96
N TRP A 204 2.59 17.27 -9.86
CA TRP A 204 2.53 17.72 -11.24
C TRP A 204 2.16 19.20 -11.35
N SER A 205 1.14 19.67 -10.61
CA SER A 205 0.75 21.08 -10.63
C SER A 205 1.85 22.00 -10.08
N LEU A 206 2.57 21.58 -9.04
CA LEU A 206 3.71 22.35 -8.51
C LEU A 206 4.88 22.39 -9.50
N ALA A 207 5.18 21.27 -10.17
CA ALA A 207 6.23 21.20 -11.17
C ALA A 207 5.92 22.06 -12.41
N GLU A 208 4.65 22.17 -12.81
CA GLU A 208 4.24 23.09 -13.88
C GLU A 208 4.39 24.56 -13.48
N VAL A 209 4.00 24.91 -12.25
CA VAL A 209 4.14 26.29 -11.73
C VAL A 209 5.60 26.70 -11.59
N ALA A 210 6.50 25.79 -11.24
CA ALA A 210 7.94 26.06 -11.14
C ALA A 210 8.62 26.28 -12.51
N LYS A 211 8.01 25.80 -13.61
CA LYS A 211 8.53 25.95 -14.98
C LYS A 211 8.01 27.20 -15.71
N ALA A 212 6.98 27.88 -15.17
CA ALA A 212 6.35 29.08 -15.73
C ALA A 212 7.01 30.37 -15.22
#